data_AF-A0A7K2YES6-F1
#
_entry.id   AF-A0A7K2YES6-F1
#
_cell.length_a   1.000
_cell.length_b   1.000
_cell.length_c   1.000
_cell.angle_alpha   90.00
_cell.angle_beta   90.00
_cell.angle_gamma   90.00
#
_symmetry.space_group_name_H-M   'P 1'
#
loop_
_entity.id
_entity.type
_entity.pdbx_description
1 polymer ?
#
loop_
_entity_poly.entity_id
_entity_poly.type
_entity_poly.pdbx_seq_one_letter_code
_entity_poly.pdbx_strand_id
1 'polypeptide(L)'
;SLSAAVLEHPDRTGALLEHLWADLAATRDPDLAKAVTIPACGGRVGVEGAFGLLWHRPVPAWLDDIGTGWTHIKNRQALLDRMDWLSAGLDDHRPRDHEDRRVLVHGNLDCDHLLLAGDGTWTSSPRPHPAAPEADVALLVSRLTQLLIGSAAPPDTVVAVTDAVHAWLLADNGPLDPGRRGRPAALRETLRLWAMDTLTVLATCLALPPRVPAPTDTQRHTTHRAKHVLGIVDAIVRGLDQRPRQPEYVLTAALVRVHAACAIPRHRRPDSRKAPRR
;
A
#
# COMPACT_ATOMS: atom_id res chain seq x y z
N SER A 1 6.89 8.06 15.39
CA SER A 1 5.91 7.75 14.34
C SER A 1 5.58 6.25 14.40
N LEU A 2 4.50 5.82 13.74
CA LEU A 2 4.17 4.40 13.60
C LEU A 2 5.31 3.65 12.90
N SER A 3 5.95 4.26 11.90
CA SER A 3 7.09 3.67 11.20
C SER A 3 8.24 3.30 12.13
N ALA A 4 8.64 4.20 13.02
CA ALA A 4 9.68 3.93 14.01
C ALA A 4 9.25 2.82 14.98
N ALA A 5 8.03 2.91 15.53
CA ALA A 5 7.53 1.94 16.49
C ALA A 5 7.45 0.51 15.92
N VAL A 6 7.00 0.36 14.67
CA VAL A 6 6.93 -0.94 13.98
C VAL A 6 8.31 -1.54 13.73
N LEU A 7 9.31 -0.72 13.43
CA LEU A 7 10.68 -1.20 13.17
C LEU A 7 11.45 -1.49 14.47
N GLU A 8 11.23 -0.72 15.54
CA GLU A 8 11.91 -0.87 16.83
C GLU A 8 11.25 -1.91 17.73
N HIS A 9 9.92 -2.04 17.67
CA HIS A 9 9.11 -2.94 18.50
C HIS A 9 8.11 -3.74 17.64
N PRO A 10 8.58 -4.57 16.69
CA PRO A 10 7.72 -5.28 15.75
C PRO A 10 6.74 -6.25 16.42
N ASP A 11 7.08 -6.75 17.60
CA ASP A 11 6.22 -7.60 18.43
C ASP A 11 4.95 -6.88 18.92
N ARG A 12 5.00 -5.54 19.00
CA ARG A 12 3.86 -4.71 19.44
C ARG A 12 2.94 -4.28 18.29
N THR A 13 3.25 -4.66 17.05
CA THR A 13 2.50 -4.21 15.86
C THR A 13 1.00 -4.48 15.98
N GLY A 14 0.58 -5.67 16.44
CA GLY A 14 -0.84 -6.00 16.58
C GLY A 14 -1.58 -5.02 17.51
N ALA A 15 -1.03 -4.80 18.70
CA ALA A 15 -1.60 -3.86 19.67
C ALA A 15 -1.61 -2.41 19.14
N LEU A 16 -0.58 -2.01 18.40
CA LEU A 16 -0.53 -0.68 17.76
C LEU A 16 -1.64 -0.51 16.71
N LEU A 17 -1.89 -1.55 15.90
CA LEU A 17 -2.96 -1.54 14.90
C LEU A 17 -4.34 -1.51 15.54
N GLU A 18 -4.56 -2.29 16.60
CA GLU A 18 -5.81 -2.28 17.37
C GLU A 18 -6.08 -0.91 17.99
N HIS A 19 -5.08 -0.33 18.64
CA HIS A 19 -5.20 0.99 19.26
C HIS A 19 -5.47 2.09 18.22
N LEU A 20 -4.68 2.14 17.14
CA LEU A 20 -4.90 3.07 16.03
C LEU A 20 -6.31 2.92 15.46
N TRP A 21 -6.79 1.68 15.27
CA TRP A 21 -8.10 1.44 14.69
C TRP A 21 -9.24 1.88 15.59
N ALA A 22 -9.09 1.69 16.91
CA ALA A 22 -10.03 2.19 17.91
C ALA A 22 -10.07 3.72 17.92
N ASP A 23 -8.92 4.39 17.87
CA ASP A 23 -8.83 5.85 17.85
C ASP A 23 -9.49 6.45 16.59
N LEU A 24 -9.35 5.78 15.44
CA LEU A 24 -9.96 6.21 14.18
C LEU A 24 -11.47 5.96 14.11
N ALA A 25 -12.06 5.17 15.03
CA ALA A 25 -13.46 4.77 14.95
C ALA A 25 -14.42 5.96 14.90
N ALA A 26 -14.16 7.01 15.69
CA ALA A 26 -14.99 8.22 15.73
C ALA A 26 -14.99 8.98 14.39
N THR A 27 -13.90 8.93 13.63
CA THR A 27 -13.78 9.61 12.33
C THR A 27 -14.43 8.85 11.17
N ARG A 28 -14.79 7.58 11.39
CA ARG A 28 -15.37 6.67 10.40
C ARG A 28 -16.89 6.52 10.55
N ASP A 29 -17.54 7.43 11.28
CA ASP A 29 -18.99 7.46 11.43
C ASP A 29 -19.65 7.65 10.04
N PRO A 30 -20.53 6.71 9.60
CA PRO A 30 -21.24 6.80 8.33
C PRO A 30 -22.09 8.08 8.18
N ASP A 31 -22.53 8.68 9.29
CA ASP A 31 -23.33 9.90 9.25
C ASP A 31 -22.47 11.16 9.04
N LEU A 32 -21.18 11.13 9.41
CA LEU A 32 -20.23 12.19 9.05
C LEU A 32 -20.03 12.28 7.53
N ALA A 33 -20.10 11.16 6.82
CA ALA A 33 -20.00 11.13 5.36
C ALA A 33 -21.12 11.94 4.67
N LYS A 34 -22.30 12.01 5.29
CA LYS A 34 -23.45 12.79 4.79
C LYS A 34 -23.31 14.29 5.09
N ALA A 35 -22.55 14.64 6.13
CA ALA A 35 -22.35 16.02 6.58
C ALA A 35 -21.23 16.76 5.82
N VAL A 36 -20.30 16.03 5.20
CA VAL A 36 -19.19 16.63 4.45
C VAL A 36 -19.63 16.93 3.01
N THR A 37 -19.64 18.23 2.65
CA THR A 37 -19.83 18.64 1.24
C THR A 37 -18.58 18.29 0.45
N ILE A 38 -18.70 17.30 -0.43
CA ILE A 38 -17.58 16.77 -1.21
C ILE A 38 -17.23 17.78 -2.32
N PRO A 39 -16.02 18.33 -2.40
CA PRO A 39 -15.59 19.10 -3.55
C PRO A 39 -15.63 18.22 -4.81
N ALA A 40 -15.99 18.78 -5.97
CA ALA A 40 -16.10 18.06 -7.25
C ALA A 40 -14.83 17.25 -7.66
N CYS A 41 -13.69 17.48 -6.99
CA CYS A 41 -12.45 16.72 -7.12
C CYS A 41 -12.46 15.34 -6.43
N GLY A 42 -13.54 14.94 -5.75
CA GLY A 42 -13.61 13.71 -4.95
C GLY A 42 -13.22 12.42 -5.69
N GLY A 43 -13.44 12.35 -7.01
CA GLY A 43 -13.02 11.21 -7.84
C GLY A 43 -11.51 11.09 -8.07
N ARG A 44 -10.70 12.06 -7.64
CA ARG A 44 -9.23 12.11 -7.81
C ARG A 44 -8.46 11.90 -6.51
N VAL A 45 -9.16 11.61 -5.41
CA VAL A 45 -8.57 11.49 -4.06
C VAL A 45 -8.63 10.02 -3.62
N GLY A 46 -7.68 9.60 -2.79
CA GLY A 46 -7.61 8.24 -2.27
C GLY A 46 -6.93 7.24 -3.20
N VAL A 47 -6.90 5.99 -2.77
CA VAL A 47 -6.22 4.88 -3.46
C VAL A 47 -6.73 4.74 -4.90
N GLU A 48 -8.05 4.67 -5.09
CA GLU A 48 -8.65 4.49 -6.41
C GLU A 48 -8.52 5.72 -7.29
N GLY A 49 -8.66 6.92 -6.73
CA GLY A 49 -8.49 8.16 -7.48
C GLY A 49 -7.05 8.31 -7.97
N ALA A 50 -6.07 8.02 -7.13
CA ALA A 50 -4.65 8.04 -7.50
C ALA A 50 -4.33 6.94 -8.53
N PHE A 51 -4.90 5.75 -8.36
CA PHE A 51 -4.77 4.66 -9.33
C PHE A 51 -5.38 5.05 -10.69
N GLY A 52 -6.62 5.53 -10.72
CA GLY A 52 -7.29 5.95 -11.95
C GLY A 52 -6.54 7.08 -12.67
N LEU A 53 -5.95 8.04 -11.93
CA LEU A 53 -5.13 9.09 -12.52
C LEU A 53 -3.87 8.56 -13.23
N LEU A 54 -3.33 7.42 -12.82
CA LEU A 54 -2.13 6.83 -13.41
C LEU A 54 -2.48 5.87 -14.55
N TRP A 55 -3.53 5.07 -14.38
CA TRP A 55 -3.81 3.93 -15.24
C TRP A 55 -4.98 4.19 -16.21
N HIS A 56 -5.85 5.16 -15.92
CA HIS A 56 -6.96 5.53 -16.82
C HIS A 56 -6.58 6.75 -17.68
N ARG A 57 -7.02 6.73 -18.94
CA ARG A 57 -6.59 7.71 -19.95
C ARG A 57 -7.17 9.12 -19.67
N PRO A 58 -6.40 10.20 -19.95
CA PRO A 58 -5.03 10.20 -20.47
C PRO A 58 -3.99 9.87 -19.38
N VAL A 59 -3.12 8.89 -19.68
CA VAL A 59 -2.00 8.50 -18.80
C VAL A 59 -1.01 9.68 -18.70
N PRO A 60 -0.53 10.04 -17.49
CA PRO A 60 0.42 11.13 -17.32
C PRO A 60 1.73 10.93 -18.10
N ALA A 61 2.18 11.96 -18.81
CA ALA A 61 3.38 11.91 -19.64
C ALA A 61 4.66 11.54 -18.85
N TRP A 62 4.73 11.87 -17.57
CA TRP A 62 5.88 11.52 -16.73
C TRP A 62 6.01 10.02 -16.49
N LEU A 63 4.97 9.20 -16.71
CA LEU A 63 5.13 7.74 -16.65
C LEU A 63 6.01 7.19 -17.78
N ASP A 64 6.20 7.95 -18.87
CA ASP A 64 7.20 7.60 -19.88
C ASP A 64 8.63 7.63 -19.30
N ASP A 65 8.86 8.34 -18.19
CA ASP A 65 10.14 8.37 -17.48
C ASP A 65 10.38 7.13 -16.60
N ILE A 66 9.48 6.15 -16.55
CA ILE A 66 9.74 4.88 -15.85
C ILE A 66 11.01 4.24 -16.42
N GLY A 67 11.96 3.93 -15.54
CA GLY A 67 13.23 3.33 -15.95
C GLY A 67 14.18 4.31 -16.66
N THR A 68 13.87 5.61 -16.63
CA THR A 68 14.77 6.70 -16.99
C THR A 68 15.21 7.42 -15.70
N GLY A 69 16.39 8.05 -15.71
CA GLY A 69 16.89 8.81 -14.55
C GLY A 69 17.44 7.96 -13.41
N TRP A 70 16.91 8.14 -12.18
CA TRP A 70 17.41 7.49 -10.96
C TRP A 70 17.24 5.96 -10.96
N THR A 71 16.39 5.46 -11.86
CA THR A 71 16.03 4.05 -11.94
C THR A 71 16.51 3.52 -13.29
N HIS A 72 17.42 2.55 -13.30
CA HIS A 72 17.83 1.89 -14.53
C HIS A 72 17.30 0.45 -14.53
N ILE A 73 16.34 0.18 -15.40
CA ILE A 73 15.61 -1.09 -15.43
C ILE A 73 15.98 -1.88 -16.67
N LYS A 74 16.62 -3.04 -16.46
CA LYS A 74 16.81 -4.02 -17.53
C LYS A 74 15.44 -4.57 -17.95
N ASN A 75 15.12 -4.50 -19.24
CA ASN A 75 13.83 -4.89 -19.84
C ASN A 75 12.65 -4.01 -19.38
N ARG A 76 12.77 -2.69 -19.55
CA ARG A 76 11.71 -1.70 -19.29
C ARG A 76 10.35 -2.10 -19.89
N GLN A 77 10.30 -2.52 -21.15
CA GLN A 77 9.03 -2.85 -21.81
C GLN A 77 8.28 -3.98 -21.09
N ALA A 78 8.97 -5.09 -20.78
CA ALA A 78 8.35 -6.21 -20.07
C ALA A 78 7.87 -5.83 -18.64
N LEU A 79 8.49 -4.82 -18.02
CA LEU A 79 8.00 -4.28 -16.76
C LEU A 79 6.69 -3.52 -16.96
N LEU A 80 6.62 -2.63 -17.96
CA LEU A 80 5.42 -1.85 -18.27
C LEU A 80 4.26 -2.75 -18.68
N ASP A 81 4.49 -3.70 -19.59
CA ASP A 81 3.46 -4.66 -20.02
C ASP A 81 2.89 -5.44 -18.83
N ARG A 82 3.75 -5.77 -17.85
CA ARG A 82 3.33 -6.44 -16.62
C ARG A 82 2.51 -5.52 -15.73
N MET A 83 2.89 -4.25 -15.59
CA MET A 83 2.13 -3.28 -14.81
C MET A 83 0.75 -3.04 -15.43
N ASP A 84 0.66 -2.92 -16.75
CA ASP A 84 -0.60 -2.75 -17.49
C ASP A 84 -1.51 -3.97 -17.35
N TRP A 85 -0.96 -5.19 -17.42
CA TRP A 85 -1.75 -6.41 -17.19
C TRP A 85 -2.31 -6.45 -15.76
N LEU A 86 -1.50 -6.08 -14.77
CA LEU A 86 -1.92 -6.04 -13.37
C LEU A 86 -2.98 -4.96 -13.13
N SER A 87 -2.84 -3.78 -13.74
CA SER A 87 -3.81 -2.71 -13.57
C SER A 87 -5.18 -3.10 -14.11
N ALA A 88 -5.22 -3.72 -15.31
CA ALA A 88 -6.45 -4.22 -15.89
C ALA A 88 -7.14 -5.27 -15.00
N GLY A 89 -6.39 -6.24 -14.48
CA GLY A 89 -6.95 -7.26 -13.57
C GLY A 89 -7.51 -6.67 -12.26
N LEU A 90 -6.92 -5.58 -11.75
CA LEU A 90 -7.45 -4.88 -10.58
C LEU A 90 -8.76 -4.14 -10.86
N ASP A 91 -8.94 -3.59 -12.07
CA ASP A 91 -10.19 -2.97 -12.50
C ASP A 91 -11.29 -4.02 -12.69
N ASP A 92 -10.97 -5.20 -13.25
CA ASP A 92 -11.91 -6.31 -13.44
C ASP A 92 -12.50 -6.84 -12.11
N HIS A 93 -11.79 -6.62 -11.00
CA HIS A 93 -12.22 -7.02 -9.67
C HIS A 93 -13.03 -5.96 -8.92
N ARG A 94 -13.35 -4.82 -9.54
CA ARG A 94 -14.14 -3.76 -8.89
C ARG A 94 -15.54 -4.26 -8.49
N PRO A 95 -16.00 -4.04 -7.24
CA PRO A 95 -17.35 -4.39 -6.81
C PRO A 95 -18.44 -3.68 -7.64
N ARG A 96 -19.59 -4.34 -7.84
CA ARG A 96 -20.71 -3.77 -8.62
C ARG A 96 -21.46 -2.64 -7.89
N ASP A 97 -21.55 -2.73 -6.57
CA ASP A 97 -22.20 -1.78 -5.64
C ASP A 97 -21.19 -0.78 -5.04
N HIS A 98 -20.17 -0.41 -5.81
CA HIS A 98 -19.03 0.37 -5.34
C HIS A 98 -19.40 1.80 -4.92
N GLU A 99 -20.26 2.48 -5.69
CA GLU A 99 -20.59 3.89 -5.45
C GLU A 99 -21.61 4.08 -4.32
N ASP A 100 -22.49 3.12 -4.09
CA ASP A 100 -23.60 3.22 -3.11
C ASP A 100 -23.14 3.07 -1.65
N ARG A 101 -21.83 2.90 -1.41
CA ARG A 101 -21.28 2.39 -0.14
C ARG A 101 -20.10 3.18 0.39
N ARG A 102 -19.91 4.40 -0.09
CA ARG A 102 -18.81 5.27 0.35
C ARG A 102 -19.02 5.72 1.80
N VAL A 103 -17.93 5.74 2.57
CA VAL A 103 -17.86 6.32 3.91
C VAL A 103 -16.79 7.39 3.94
N LEU A 104 -16.84 8.28 4.93
CA LEU A 104 -15.76 9.22 5.17
C LEU A 104 -14.56 8.44 5.74
N VAL A 105 -13.47 8.41 4.99
CA VAL A 105 -12.21 7.82 5.44
C VAL A 105 -11.28 8.90 5.95
N HIS A 106 -10.29 8.51 6.75
CA HIS A 106 -9.22 9.40 7.18
C HIS A 106 -8.33 9.82 6.00
N GLY A 107 -8.04 8.89 5.10
CA GLY A 107 -7.53 9.17 3.75
C GLY A 107 -6.04 9.50 3.64
N ASN A 108 -5.30 9.48 4.75
CA ASN A 108 -3.84 9.52 4.76
C ASN A 108 -3.27 8.78 5.99
N LEU A 109 -3.13 7.45 5.89
CA LEU A 109 -2.57 6.59 6.96
C LEU A 109 -1.12 6.18 6.66
N ASP A 110 -0.30 7.14 6.23
CA ASP A 110 1.13 6.92 6.09
C ASP A 110 1.79 6.72 7.47
N CYS A 111 2.62 5.69 7.59
CA CYS A 111 3.28 5.32 8.84
C CYS A 111 4.18 6.43 9.41
N ASP A 112 4.74 7.29 8.54
CA ASP A 112 5.56 8.43 8.97
C ASP A 112 4.73 9.60 9.51
N HIS A 113 3.46 9.71 9.09
CA HIS A 113 2.54 10.78 9.50
C HIS A 113 1.67 10.42 10.70
N LEU A 114 1.73 9.16 11.15
CA LEU A 114 1.05 8.67 12.34
C LEU A 114 1.98 8.81 13.55
N LEU A 115 1.63 9.72 14.45
CA LEU A 115 2.32 9.99 15.71
C LEU A 115 1.59 9.25 16.83
N LEU A 116 2.32 8.36 17.50
CA LEU A 116 1.82 7.61 18.64
C LEU A 116 2.13 8.41 19.90
N ALA A 117 1.10 8.96 20.56
CA ALA A 117 1.21 9.63 21.84
C ALA A 117 0.62 8.73 22.95
N GLY A 118 0.96 9.01 24.22
CA GLY A 118 0.47 8.21 25.34
C GLY A 118 -1.05 8.31 25.57
N ASP A 119 -1.69 9.35 25.03
CA ASP A 119 -3.12 9.64 25.12
C ASP A 119 -3.90 9.34 23.83
N GLY A 120 -3.24 8.84 22.78
CA GLY A 120 -3.87 8.43 21.53
C GLY A 120 -2.99 8.60 20.30
N THR A 121 -3.57 8.32 19.14
CA THR A 121 -2.89 8.40 17.85
C THR A 121 -3.26 9.67 17.09
N TRP A 122 -2.25 10.42 16.66
CA TRP A 122 -2.40 11.67 15.94
C TRP A 122 -1.89 11.53 14.51
N THR A 123 -2.65 12.07 13.56
CA THR A 123 -2.22 12.24 12.17
C THR A 123 -1.70 13.65 11.94
N SER A 124 -0.49 13.80 11.41
CA SER A 124 0.04 15.13 11.09
C SER A 124 -0.56 15.71 9.80
N SER A 125 -1.32 14.94 9.01
CA SER A 125 -1.79 15.35 7.67
C SER A 125 -3.04 14.57 7.20
N PRO A 126 -4.18 14.65 7.90
CA PRO A 126 -5.42 13.99 7.45
C PRO A 126 -5.85 14.47 6.06
N ARG A 127 -6.46 13.58 5.27
CA ARG A 127 -7.02 13.90 3.94
C ARG A 127 -8.41 13.28 3.79
N PRO A 128 -9.39 13.72 4.58
CA PRO A 128 -10.68 13.07 4.63
C PRO A 128 -11.42 13.18 3.31
N HIS A 129 -11.97 12.08 2.83
CA HIS A 129 -12.75 12.01 1.59
C HIS A 129 -13.68 10.78 1.59
N PRO A 130 -14.71 10.74 0.73
CA PRO A 130 -15.54 9.55 0.57
C PRO A 130 -14.84 8.46 -0.22
N ALA A 131 -14.69 7.28 0.38
CA ALA A 131 -14.10 6.10 -0.25
C ALA A 131 -14.76 4.81 0.23
N ALA A 132 -14.34 3.67 -0.31
CA ALA A 132 -14.73 2.37 0.24
C ALA A 132 -14.36 2.27 1.74
N PRO A 133 -15.18 1.63 2.58
CA PRO A 133 -14.90 1.42 4.01
C PRO A 133 -13.56 0.75 4.29
N GLU A 134 -13.09 -0.04 3.33
CA GLU A 134 -11.84 -0.80 3.34
C GLU A 134 -10.61 0.04 2.96
N ALA A 135 -10.78 1.28 2.47
CA ALA A 135 -9.68 2.07 1.90
C ALA A 135 -8.60 2.44 2.93
N ASP A 136 -8.98 2.84 4.14
CA ASP A 136 -8.02 3.12 5.21
C ASP A 136 -7.26 1.85 5.65
N VAL A 137 -7.94 0.70 5.74
CA VAL A 137 -7.30 -0.59 6.04
C VAL A 137 -6.27 -0.93 4.96
N ALA A 138 -6.69 -0.87 3.70
CA ALA A 138 -5.85 -1.19 2.56
C ALA A 138 -4.63 -0.27 2.46
N LEU A 139 -4.83 1.03 2.71
CA LEU A 139 -3.76 2.01 2.73
C LEU A 139 -2.77 1.68 3.85
N LEU A 140 -3.24 1.43 5.08
CA LEU A 140 -2.36 1.11 6.20
C LEU A 140 -1.53 -0.16 5.94
N VAL A 141 -2.15 -1.23 5.44
CA VAL A 141 -1.45 -2.47 5.04
C VAL A 141 -0.42 -2.19 3.94
N SER A 142 -0.77 -1.38 2.95
CA SER A 142 0.13 -0.97 1.89
C SER A 142 1.35 -0.21 2.44
N ARG A 143 1.14 0.77 3.33
CA ARG A 143 2.23 1.58 3.89
C ARG A 143 3.14 0.77 4.81
N LEU A 144 2.60 -0.14 5.60
CA LEU A 144 3.40 -1.06 6.42
C LEU A 144 4.27 -1.98 5.55
N THR A 145 3.69 -2.60 4.51
CA THR A 145 4.45 -3.50 3.64
C THR A 145 5.51 -2.76 2.82
N GLN A 146 5.20 -1.54 2.35
CA GLN A 146 6.18 -0.65 1.71
C GLN A 146 7.28 -0.21 2.68
N LEU A 147 6.95 0.07 3.94
CA LEU A 147 7.92 0.39 4.98
C LEU A 147 8.91 -0.76 5.20
N LEU A 148 8.42 -2.00 5.32
CA LEU A 148 9.28 -3.18 5.48
C LEU A 148 10.23 -3.35 4.29
N ILE A 149 9.69 -3.24 3.07
CA ILE A 149 10.45 -3.41 1.82
C ILE A 149 11.47 -2.28 1.63
N GLY A 150 11.05 -1.04 1.87
CA GLY A 150 11.86 0.15 1.67
C GLY A 150 12.92 0.33 2.76
N SER A 151 12.63 -0.06 4.00
CA SER A 151 13.63 -0.10 5.07
C SER A 151 14.56 -1.31 4.95
N ALA A 152 14.22 -2.31 4.12
CA ALA A 152 14.88 -3.62 4.11
C ALA A 152 14.96 -4.21 5.52
N ALA A 153 13.78 -4.33 6.14
CA ALA A 153 13.61 -4.82 7.50
C ALA A 153 14.23 -6.23 7.68
N PRO A 154 14.80 -6.54 8.85
CA PRO A 154 15.29 -7.89 9.17
C PRO A 154 14.19 -8.96 9.04
N PRO A 155 14.53 -10.22 8.70
CA PRO A 155 13.54 -11.29 8.55
C PRO A 155 12.57 -11.43 9.73
N ASP A 156 13.08 -11.39 10.96
CA ASP A 156 12.25 -11.53 12.17
C ASP A 156 11.26 -10.36 12.33
N THR A 157 11.70 -9.14 12.01
CA THR A 157 10.83 -7.95 11.96
C THR A 157 9.75 -8.13 10.92
N VAL A 158 10.10 -8.61 9.72
CA VAL A 158 9.13 -8.82 8.64
C VAL A 158 8.08 -9.84 9.08
N VAL A 159 8.50 -10.99 9.64
CA VAL A 159 7.61 -12.04 10.15
C VAL A 159 6.66 -11.50 11.21
N ALA A 160 7.20 -10.87 12.26
CA ALA A 160 6.37 -10.35 13.35
C ALA A 160 5.31 -9.34 12.85
N VAL A 161 5.69 -8.45 11.93
CA VAL A 161 4.78 -7.44 11.38
C VAL A 161 3.73 -8.06 10.44
N THR A 162 4.13 -8.95 9.53
CA THR A 162 3.17 -9.59 8.61
C THR A 162 2.21 -10.53 9.33
N ASP A 163 2.68 -11.23 10.37
CA ASP A 163 1.83 -12.09 11.19
C ASP A 163 0.83 -11.26 12.00
N ALA A 164 1.26 -10.13 12.57
CA ALA A 164 0.38 -9.19 13.25
C ALA A 164 -0.68 -8.59 12.31
N VAL A 165 -0.30 -8.19 11.09
CA VAL A 165 -1.24 -7.70 10.07
C VAL A 165 -2.25 -8.80 9.69
N HIS A 166 -1.78 -10.03 9.48
CA HIS A 166 -2.63 -11.16 9.15
C HIS A 166 -3.64 -11.44 10.28
N ALA A 167 -3.17 -11.51 11.52
CA ALA A 167 -4.02 -11.74 12.68
C ALA A 167 -5.04 -10.61 12.86
N TRP A 168 -4.62 -9.35 12.74
CA TRP A 168 -5.48 -8.18 12.86
C TRP A 168 -6.61 -8.17 11.82
N LEU A 169 -6.31 -8.42 10.54
CA LEU A 169 -7.31 -8.47 9.47
C LEU A 169 -8.33 -9.61 9.63
N LEU A 170 -7.91 -10.73 10.20
CA LEU A 170 -8.76 -11.93 10.35
C LEU A 170 -9.42 -12.04 11.73
N ALA A 171 -9.08 -11.16 12.67
CA ALA A 171 -9.67 -11.14 14.01
C ALA A 171 -11.18 -10.94 13.95
N ASP A 172 -11.91 -11.55 14.90
CA ASP A 172 -13.37 -11.50 14.86
C ASP A 172 -13.95 -10.10 15.05
N ASN A 173 -13.29 -9.30 15.88
CA ASN A 173 -13.56 -7.87 16.10
C ASN A 173 -12.54 -6.99 15.36
N GLY A 174 -11.95 -7.52 14.28
CA GLY A 174 -10.95 -6.83 13.48
C GLY A 174 -11.53 -5.70 12.62
N PRO A 175 -10.69 -5.06 11.78
CA PRO A 175 -11.07 -3.88 11.01
C PRO A 175 -12.05 -4.19 9.87
N LEU A 176 -12.20 -5.47 9.52
CA LEU A 176 -13.08 -5.98 8.48
C LEU A 176 -14.40 -6.48 9.08
N ASP A 177 -15.02 -5.67 9.94
CA ASP A 177 -16.32 -5.95 10.55
C ASP A 177 -17.30 -6.50 9.48
N PRO A 178 -17.90 -7.69 9.70
CA PRO A 178 -18.75 -8.35 8.73
C PRO A 178 -19.84 -7.47 8.11
N GLY A 179 -20.39 -6.49 8.85
CA GLY A 179 -21.41 -5.55 8.36
C GLY A 179 -22.37 -6.13 7.30
N ARG A 180 -22.64 -5.37 6.23
CA ARG A 180 -23.55 -5.78 5.13
C ARG A 180 -22.94 -6.66 4.03
N ARG A 181 -21.60 -6.81 3.95
CA ARG A 181 -20.91 -7.50 2.83
C ARG A 181 -20.34 -8.87 3.20
N GLY A 182 -20.28 -9.19 4.49
CA GLY A 182 -19.53 -10.32 5.00
C GLY A 182 -18.02 -10.10 4.89
N ARG A 183 -17.26 -10.65 5.84
CA ARG A 183 -15.80 -10.53 5.92
C ARG A 183 -15.07 -10.90 4.61
N PRO A 184 -15.46 -11.95 3.84
CA PRO A 184 -14.74 -12.29 2.61
C PRO A 184 -14.80 -11.18 1.54
N ALA A 185 -15.92 -10.50 1.39
CA ALA A 185 -16.04 -9.44 0.38
C ALA A 185 -15.23 -8.19 0.79
N ALA A 186 -15.25 -7.83 2.07
CA ALA A 186 -14.42 -6.74 2.60
C ALA A 186 -12.93 -7.06 2.46
N LEU A 187 -12.51 -8.31 2.71
CA LEU A 187 -11.12 -8.70 2.53
C LEU A 187 -10.69 -8.65 1.06
N ARG A 188 -11.54 -9.11 0.13
CA ARG A 188 -11.27 -8.98 -1.31
C ARG A 188 -11.05 -7.54 -1.73
N GLU A 189 -11.89 -6.64 -1.24
CA GLU A 189 -11.79 -5.23 -1.55
C GLU A 189 -10.53 -4.61 -0.93
N THR A 190 -10.21 -4.97 0.30
CA THR A 190 -8.96 -4.57 0.97
C THR A 190 -7.73 -5.00 0.17
N LEU A 191 -7.71 -6.24 -0.32
CA LEU A 191 -6.62 -6.77 -1.15
C LEU A 191 -6.51 -6.02 -2.48
N ARG A 192 -7.64 -5.77 -3.16
CA ARG A 192 -7.68 -4.99 -4.42
C ARG A 192 -7.10 -3.59 -4.21
N LEU A 193 -7.56 -2.87 -3.20
CA LEU A 193 -7.10 -1.52 -2.88
C LEU A 193 -5.63 -1.50 -2.45
N TRP A 194 -5.17 -2.49 -1.67
CA TRP A 194 -3.76 -2.63 -1.32
C TRP A 194 -2.89 -2.82 -2.56
N ALA A 195 -3.31 -3.67 -3.49
CA ALA A 195 -2.61 -3.88 -4.76
C ALA A 195 -2.60 -2.62 -5.64
N MET A 196 -3.70 -1.86 -5.70
CA MET A 196 -3.79 -0.58 -6.40
C MET A 196 -2.81 0.45 -5.83
N ASP A 197 -2.78 0.62 -4.50
CA ASP A 197 -1.86 1.55 -3.84
C ASP A 197 -0.40 1.14 -4.05
N THR A 198 -0.10 -0.16 -3.92
CA THR A 198 1.24 -0.71 -4.15
C THR A 198 1.73 -0.44 -5.57
N LEU A 199 0.87 -0.67 -6.57
CA LEU A 199 1.22 -0.45 -7.98
C LEU A 199 1.40 1.05 -8.27
N THR A 200 0.52 1.90 -7.73
CA THR A 200 0.60 3.36 -7.81
C THR A 200 1.91 3.89 -7.23
N VAL A 201 2.25 3.52 -5.99
CA VAL A 201 3.49 3.96 -5.34
C VAL A 201 4.73 3.47 -6.09
N LEU A 202 4.72 2.22 -6.54
CA LEU A 202 5.83 1.69 -7.33
C LEU A 202 6.02 2.47 -8.63
N ALA A 203 4.95 2.74 -9.37
CA ALA A 203 5.02 3.53 -10.61
C ALA A 203 5.61 4.92 -10.35
N THR A 204 5.15 5.61 -9.30
CA THR A 204 5.71 6.91 -8.89
C THR A 204 7.19 6.83 -8.55
N CYS A 205 7.63 5.79 -7.82
CA CYS A 205 9.05 5.60 -7.48
C CYS A 205 9.91 5.31 -8.73
N LEU A 206 9.37 4.54 -9.68
CA LEU A 206 10.08 4.16 -10.89
C LEU A 206 10.24 5.32 -11.88
N ALA A 207 9.31 6.26 -11.88
CA ALA A 207 9.30 7.40 -12.77
C ALA A 207 9.91 8.68 -12.17
N LEU A 208 10.58 8.58 -11.00
CA LEU A 208 11.21 9.73 -10.38
C LEU A 208 12.24 10.36 -11.35
N PRO A 209 12.00 11.60 -11.83
CA PRO A 209 12.83 12.17 -12.87
C PRO A 209 14.24 12.45 -12.33
N PRO A 210 15.28 12.48 -13.19
CA PRO A 210 16.64 12.74 -12.75
C PRO A 210 16.84 14.14 -12.13
N ARG A 211 15.89 15.05 -12.32
CA ARG A 211 15.94 16.46 -11.91
C ARG A 211 15.31 16.74 -10.53
N VAL A 212 14.65 15.76 -9.90
CA VAL A 212 14.14 15.91 -8.52
C VAL A 212 15.22 15.54 -7.49
N PRO A 213 15.08 15.99 -6.22
CA PRO A 213 15.96 15.56 -5.13
C PRO A 213 16.15 14.05 -5.11
N ALA A 214 17.34 13.62 -4.68
CA ALA A 214 17.66 12.19 -4.63
C ALA A 214 16.56 11.42 -3.89
N PRO A 215 16.12 10.26 -4.40
CA PRO A 215 15.07 9.47 -3.78
C PRO A 215 15.46 9.13 -2.34
N THR A 216 14.47 9.10 -1.45
CA THR A 216 14.66 8.58 -0.09
C THR A 216 15.16 7.14 -0.16
N ASP A 217 15.83 6.67 0.90
CA ASP A 217 16.32 5.28 0.93
C ASP A 217 15.18 4.28 0.72
N THR A 218 13.99 4.55 1.29
CA THR A 218 12.75 3.78 1.08
C THR A 218 12.38 3.72 -0.40
N GLN A 219 12.30 4.86 -1.10
CA GLN A 219 11.96 4.90 -2.53
C GLN A 219 13.00 4.16 -3.38
N ARG A 220 14.29 4.37 -3.11
CA ARG A 220 15.39 3.70 -3.82
C ARG A 220 15.32 2.18 -3.66
N HIS A 221 15.09 1.71 -2.44
CA HIS A 221 14.96 0.31 -2.10
C HIS A 221 13.71 -0.33 -2.73
N THR A 222 12.58 0.37 -2.74
CA THR A 222 11.36 -0.07 -3.43
C THR A 222 11.60 -0.25 -4.93
N THR A 223 12.24 0.74 -5.58
CA THR A 223 12.61 0.65 -7.00
C THR A 223 13.54 -0.52 -7.28
N HIS A 224 14.58 -0.72 -6.47
CA HIS A 224 15.49 -1.86 -6.66
C HIS A 224 14.77 -3.21 -6.56
N ARG A 225 13.72 -3.28 -5.75
CA ARG A 225 12.90 -4.47 -5.51
C ARG A 225 11.66 -4.54 -6.41
N ALA A 226 11.54 -3.68 -7.43
CA ALA A 226 10.33 -3.53 -8.24
C ALA A 226 9.71 -4.85 -8.72
N LYS A 227 10.53 -5.80 -9.22
CA LYS A 227 10.03 -7.11 -9.67
C LYS A 227 9.38 -7.93 -8.55
N HIS A 228 9.91 -7.84 -7.33
CA HIS A 228 9.37 -8.54 -6.17
C HIS A 228 8.14 -7.83 -5.60
N VAL A 229 8.13 -6.49 -5.62
CA VAL A 229 6.95 -5.68 -5.28
C VAL A 229 5.79 -6.00 -6.23
N LEU A 230 6.04 -6.09 -7.55
CA LEU A 230 5.04 -6.55 -8.51
C LEU A 230 4.61 -8.00 -8.28
N GLY A 231 5.45 -8.83 -7.67
CA GLY A 231 5.09 -10.18 -7.26
C GLY A 231 3.98 -10.21 -6.19
N ILE A 232 3.87 -9.17 -5.36
CA ILE A 232 2.78 -9.02 -4.38
C ILE A 232 1.47 -8.73 -5.12
N VAL A 233 1.47 -7.73 -6.01
CA VAL A 233 0.31 -7.34 -6.83
C VAL A 233 -0.17 -8.51 -7.69
N ASP A 234 0.76 -9.24 -8.33
CA ASP A 234 0.48 -10.43 -9.13
C ASP A 234 -0.13 -11.58 -8.31
N ALA A 235 0.35 -11.81 -7.09
CA ALA A 235 -0.24 -12.80 -6.19
C ALA A 235 -1.68 -12.43 -5.79
N ILE A 236 -1.96 -11.13 -5.61
CA ILE A 236 -3.30 -10.64 -5.30
C ILE A 236 -4.22 -10.83 -6.51
N VAL A 237 -3.88 -10.29 -7.68
CA VAL A 237 -4.71 -10.40 -8.90
C VAL A 237 -5.01 -11.86 -9.24
N ARG A 238 -3.98 -12.69 -9.39
CA ARG A 238 -4.17 -14.13 -9.70
C ARG A 238 -4.92 -14.86 -8.61
N GLY A 239 -4.70 -14.52 -7.35
CA GLY A 239 -5.37 -15.14 -6.22
C GLY A 239 -6.87 -14.83 -6.22
N LEU A 240 -7.24 -13.59 -6.50
CA LEU A 240 -8.64 -13.16 -6.62
C LEU A 240 -9.35 -13.83 -7.81
N ASP A 241 -8.65 -14.06 -8.93
CA ASP A 241 -9.16 -14.83 -10.07
C ASP A 241 -9.36 -16.32 -9.75
N GLN A 242 -8.33 -16.97 -9.20
CA GLN A 242 -8.30 -18.42 -9.02
C GLN A 242 -9.10 -18.89 -7.82
N ARG A 243 -9.19 -18.05 -6.77
CA ARG A 243 -9.83 -18.38 -5.49
C ARG A 243 -10.75 -17.25 -5.01
N PRO A 244 -11.76 -16.86 -5.79
CA PRO A 244 -12.63 -15.72 -5.47
C PRO A 244 -13.46 -15.89 -4.19
N ARG A 245 -13.51 -17.11 -3.62
CA ARG A 245 -14.21 -17.46 -2.38
C ARG A 245 -13.29 -17.69 -1.18
N GLN A 246 -11.97 -17.61 -1.35
CA GLN A 246 -10.98 -17.83 -0.29
C GLN A 246 -9.96 -16.68 -0.24
N PRO A 247 -10.40 -15.43 -0.02
CA PRO A 247 -9.52 -14.27 0.01
C PRO A 247 -8.46 -14.32 1.13
N GLU A 248 -8.70 -15.08 2.20
CA GLU A 248 -7.72 -15.35 3.25
C GLU A 248 -6.46 -16.06 2.71
N TYR A 249 -6.61 -16.99 1.77
CA TYR A 249 -5.47 -17.63 1.11
C TYR A 249 -4.69 -16.62 0.26
N VAL A 250 -5.40 -15.70 -0.39
CA VAL A 250 -4.79 -14.63 -1.20
C VAL A 250 -3.99 -13.68 -0.32
N LEU A 251 -4.53 -13.33 0.86
CA LEU A 251 -3.81 -12.55 1.88
C LEU A 251 -2.52 -13.26 2.31
N THR A 252 -2.58 -14.55 2.70
CA THR A 252 -1.38 -15.32 3.07
C THR A 252 -0.35 -15.33 1.94
N ALA A 253 -0.78 -15.60 0.70
CA ALA A 253 0.11 -15.63 -0.45
C ALA A 253 0.77 -14.27 -0.73
N ALA A 254 0.02 -13.17 -0.62
CA ALA A 254 0.53 -11.82 -0.81
C ALA A 254 1.54 -11.45 0.28
N LEU A 255 1.27 -11.78 1.55
CA LEU A 255 2.21 -11.55 2.65
C LEU A 255 3.50 -12.35 2.47
N VAL A 256 3.44 -13.62 2.04
CA VAL A 256 4.64 -14.40 1.68
C VAL A 256 5.50 -13.69 0.62
N ARG A 257 4.89 -12.97 -0.33
CA ARG A 257 5.63 -12.17 -1.32
C ARG A 257 6.28 -10.93 -0.70
N VAL A 258 5.71 -10.36 0.36
CA VAL A 258 6.37 -9.29 1.14
C VAL A 258 7.66 -9.80 1.76
N HIS A 259 7.68 -11.00 2.36
CA HIS A 259 8.92 -11.61 2.86
C HIS A 259 9.97 -11.76 1.76
N ALA A 260 9.56 -12.29 0.60
CA ALA A 260 10.46 -12.48 -0.53
C ALA A 260 11.02 -11.14 -1.07
N ALA A 261 10.26 -10.05 -1.00
CA ALA A 261 10.74 -8.72 -1.37
C ALA A 261 11.76 -8.19 -0.36
N CYS A 262 11.53 -8.39 0.94
CA CYS A 262 12.43 -7.91 1.99
C CYS A 262 13.76 -8.68 2.04
N ALA A 263 13.77 -9.96 1.68
CA ALA A 263 14.96 -10.82 1.70
C ALA A 263 16.07 -10.40 0.72
N ILE A 264 15.81 -9.49 -0.22
CA ILE A 264 16.83 -8.99 -1.13
C ILE A 264 17.80 -8.09 -0.36
N PRO A 265 19.12 -8.36 -0.36
CA PRO A 265 20.09 -7.54 0.33
C PRO A 265 20.04 -6.08 -0.09
N ARG A 266 20.30 -5.15 0.85
CA ARG A 266 20.56 -3.74 0.50
C ARG A 266 21.72 -3.71 -0.48
N HIS A 267 21.58 -2.97 -1.58
CA HIS A 267 22.71 -2.72 -2.46
C HIS A 267 23.83 -2.09 -1.63
N ARG A 268 25.01 -2.72 -1.58
CA ARG A 268 26.20 -2.06 -1.05
C ARG A 268 26.36 -0.75 -1.83
N ARG A 269 26.43 0.39 -1.12
CA ARG A 269 26.94 1.62 -1.73
C ARG A 269 28.25 1.26 -2.45
N PRO A 270 28.46 1.67 -3.70
CA PRO A 270 29.76 1.49 -4.32
C PRO A 270 30.80 2.12 -3.40
N ASP A 271 31.76 1.30 -2.97
CA ASP A 271 32.86 1.71 -2.12
C ASP A 271 33.51 2.95 -2.74
N SER A 272 33.40 4.10 -2.08
CA SER A 272 34.06 5.35 -2.49
C SER A 272 35.60 5.25 -2.44
N ARG A 273 36.15 4.07 -2.14
CA ARG A 273 37.59 3.76 -2.07
C ARG A 273 38.20 3.25 -3.36
N LYS A 274 37.44 3.09 -4.45
CA LYS A 274 38.04 2.88 -5.78
C LYS A 274 38.13 4.19 -6.55
N ALA A 275 39.02 5.07 -6.11
CA ALA A 275 39.58 6.08 -6.99
C ALA A 275 40.32 5.34 -8.14
N PRO A 276 40.17 5.77 -9.40
CA PRO A 276 40.94 5.19 -10.49
C PRO A 276 42.42 5.49 -10.22
N ARG A 277 43.24 4.44 -10.14
CA ARG A 277 44.69 4.59 -10.21
C ARG A 277 44.99 5.21 -11.58
N ARG A 278 45.54 6.42 -11.57
CA ARG A 278 46.18 7.05 -12.72
C ARG A 278 47.39 6.25 -13.14
#